data_AF-A0AAV0PYD5-F1
#
_entry.id   AF-A0AAV0PYD5-F1
#
_cell.length_a   1.000
_cell.length_b   1.000
_cell.length_c   1.000
_cell.angle_alpha   90.00
_cell.angle_beta   90.00
_cell.angle_gamma   90.00
#
_symmetry.space_group_name_H-M   'P 1'
#
loop_
_entity.id
_entity.type
_entity.pdbx_description
1 polymer ?
#
loop_
_entity_poly.entity_id
_entity_poly.type
_entity_poly.pdbx_seq_one_letter_code
_entity_poly.pdbx_strand_id
1 'polypeptide(L)'
;MILLVFLLVMASSSWYEVAAADPQVPCFFIFGDSLNDCGNNNHINTKAKANYKPYGIDFPDGATGRFTNGRTTVDFLAEHLGFDNPIPPFTTAKGEKILQGINYASGSAGILDETGKHLGHNVALGTQVQNHQITLSRIVARKGDNETAAEHLNACVYYMAIGSNDYLNNYFLPDHYKTSNEFSVEEFATHLVSTYGDRIRSMVNT
;
A
#
# COMPACT_ATOMS: atom_id res chain seq x y z
N MET A 1 -21.14 8.67 -52.90
CA MET A 1 -20.04 9.52 -52.37
C MET A 1 -19.99 9.52 -50.84
N ILE A 2 -21.10 9.79 -50.13
CA ILE A 2 -21.14 9.81 -48.65
C ILE A 2 -20.80 8.46 -48.00
N LEU A 3 -21.24 7.33 -48.59
CA LEU A 3 -20.93 5.98 -48.09
C LEU A 3 -19.43 5.62 -48.20
N LEU A 4 -18.74 6.12 -49.23
CA LEU A 4 -17.31 5.91 -49.43
C LEU A 4 -16.47 6.71 -48.43
N VAL A 5 -16.92 7.91 -48.05
CA VAL A 5 -16.28 8.73 -47.01
C VAL A 5 -16.40 8.07 -45.64
N PHE A 6 -17.56 7.47 -45.32
CA PHE A 6 -17.75 6.73 -44.06
C PHE A 6 -16.87 5.48 -43.94
N LEU A 7 -16.70 4.73 -45.03
CA LEU A 7 -15.81 3.56 -45.04
C LEU A 7 -14.33 3.93 -44.96
N LEU A 8 -13.92 5.07 -45.55
CA LEU A 8 -12.55 5.58 -45.44
C LEU A 8 -12.22 6.08 -44.02
N VAL A 9 -13.17 6.69 -43.31
CA VAL A 9 -12.99 7.10 -41.91
C VAL A 9 -12.85 5.90 -40.97
N MET A 10 -13.59 4.81 -41.22
CA MET A 10 -13.48 3.54 -40.48
C MET A 10 -12.20 2.76 -40.83
N ALA A 11 -11.64 2.96 -42.02
CA ALA A 11 -10.36 2.36 -42.42
C ALA A 11 -9.13 3.14 -41.91
N SER A 12 -9.32 4.39 -41.48
CA SER A 12 -8.25 5.25 -40.92
C SER A 12 -8.23 5.31 -39.39
N SER A 13 -9.17 4.66 -38.69
CA SER A 13 -9.00 4.41 -37.26
C SER A 13 -8.00 3.27 -37.08
N SER A 14 -6.73 3.56 -37.37
CA SER A 14 -5.63 2.83 -36.77
C SER A 14 -5.92 2.84 -35.28
N TRP A 15 -6.28 1.69 -34.74
CA TRP A 15 -6.28 1.49 -33.30
C TRP A 15 -4.83 1.73 -32.92
N TYR A 16 -4.54 2.93 -32.41
CA TYR A 16 -3.32 3.14 -31.66
C TYR A 16 -3.49 2.23 -30.46
N GLU A 17 -2.98 1.00 -30.55
CA GLU A 17 -2.44 0.35 -29.37
C GLU A 17 -1.39 1.33 -28.87
N VAL A 18 -1.80 2.20 -27.95
CA VAL A 18 -0.86 2.83 -27.04
C VAL A 18 -0.28 1.64 -26.31
N ALA A 19 0.85 1.12 -26.81
CA ALA A 19 1.64 0.18 -26.05
C ALA A 19 1.89 0.91 -24.72
N ALA A 20 1.28 0.40 -23.65
CA ALA A 20 1.56 0.91 -22.32
C ALA A 20 3.07 0.85 -22.16
N ALA A 21 3.69 2.02 -21.98
CA ALA A 21 5.11 2.07 -21.73
C ALA A 21 5.37 1.24 -20.46
N ASP A 22 6.41 0.40 -20.48
CA ASP A 22 6.76 -0.36 -19.29
C ASP A 22 6.92 0.59 -18.09
N PRO A 23 6.48 0.18 -16.88
CA PRO A 23 6.68 0.98 -15.68
C PRO A 23 8.16 1.37 -15.52
N GLN A 24 8.41 2.57 -15.01
CA GLN A 24 9.76 3.10 -14.78
C GLN A 24 10.58 2.23 -13.81
N VAL A 25 9.90 1.48 -12.95
CA VAL A 25 10.49 0.54 -12.00
C VAL A 25 9.70 -0.77 -12.03
N PRO A 26 10.36 -1.94 -11.86
CA PRO A 26 9.68 -3.21 -11.97
C PRO A 26 8.68 -3.46 -10.85
N CYS A 27 8.85 -2.82 -9.69
CA CYS A 27 7.91 -2.98 -8.59
C CYS A 27 7.83 -1.80 -7.61
N PHE A 28 6.66 -1.66 -6.98
CA PHE A 28 6.39 -0.60 -6.01
C PHE A 28 5.73 -1.17 -4.73
N PHE A 29 6.45 -1.12 -3.60
CA PHE A 29 5.97 -1.60 -2.30
C PHE A 29 5.54 -0.44 -1.41
N ILE A 30 4.38 -0.57 -0.78
CA ILE A 30 3.75 0.50 0.01
C ILE A 30 3.49 0.01 1.44
N PHE A 31 3.96 0.77 2.41
CA PHE A 31 3.75 0.57 3.84
C PHE A 31 3.07 1.81 4.42
N GLY A 32 2.17 1.62 5.37
CA GLY A 32 1.49 2.77 5.94
C GLY A 32 0.24 2.49 6.74
N ASP A 33 -0.53 3.55 6.94
CA ASP A 33 -1.82 3.51 7.62
C ASP A 33 -3.00 3.73 6.65
N SER A 34 -4.13 4.24 7.16
CA SER A 34 -5.33 4.57 6.37
C SER A 34 -5.07 5.49 5.18
N LEU A 35 -4.04 6.35 5.24
CA LEU A 35 -3.73 7.28 4.15
C LEU A 35 -3.30 6.55 2.86
N ASN A 36 -2.84 5.30 2.99
CA ASN A 36 -2.34 4.49 1.88
C ASN A 36 -3.05 3.14 1.75
N ASP A 37 -3.95 2.77 2.67
CA ASP A 37 -4.69 1.50 2.61
C ASP A 37 -5.58 1.46 1.36
N CYS A 38 -5.47 0.39 0.57
CA CYS A 38 -6.27 0.16 -0.62
C CYS A 38 -7.31 -0.96 -0.47
N GLY A 39 -7.51 -1.48 0.75
CA GLY A 39 -8.51 -2.50 1.06
C GLY A 39 -8.03 -3.64 1.97
N ASN A 40 -6.82 -3.56 2.55
CA ASN A 40 -6.33 -4.58 3.49
C ASN A 40 -7.26 -4.71 4.70
N ASN A 41 -7.82 -3.60 5.18
CA ASN A 41 -8.74 -3.62 6.32
C ASN A 41 -10.08 -4.31 6.04
N ASN A 42 -10.46 -4.52 4.78
CA ASN A 42 -11.74 -5.13 4.44
C ASN A 42 -11.85 -6.58 4.94
N HIS A 43 -10.72 -7.28 4.97
CA HIS A 43 -10.62 -8.71 5.27
C HIS A 43 -10.28 -9.03 6.73
N ILE A 44 -10.22 -8.03 7.61
CA ILE A 44 -9.99 -8.22 9.04
C ILE A 44 -11.16 -7.67 9.88
N ASN A 45 -11.29 -8.16 11.12
CA ASN A 45 -12.34 -7.73 12.03
C ASN A 45 -11.96 -6.39 12.69
N THR A 46 -12.47 -5.29 12.16
CA THR A 46 -12.12 -3.93 12.60
C THR A 46 -13.22 -2.93 12.25
N LYS A 47 -13.30 -1.86 13.05
CA LYS A 47 -14.12 -0.68 12.77
C LYS A 47 -13.43 0.29 11.80
N ALA A 48 -12.11 0.19 11.65
CA ALA A 48 -11.34 1.04 10.73
C ALA A 48 -11.49 0.52 9.28
N LYS A 49 -12.65 0.76 8.65
CA LYS A 49 -12.92 0.40 7.25
C LYS A 49 -13.43 1.61 6.46
N ALA A 50 -13.16 1.60 5.16
CA ALA A 50 -13.64 2.59 4.20
C ALA A 50 -14.23 1.91 2.93
N ASN A 51 -14.87 0.75 3.10
CA ASN A 51 -15.52 -0.01 2.04
C ASN A 51 -17.03 0.25 1.94
N TYR A 52 -17.45 1.48 2.25
CA TYR A 52 -18.83 1.93 2.21
C TYR A 52 -18.90 3.41 1.79
N LYS A 53 -20.05 3.87 1.30
CA LYS A 53 -20.24 5.27 0.90
C LYS A 53 -20.12 6.22 2.10
N PRO A 54 -19.53 7.43 1.95
CA PRO A 54 -19.19 8.09 0.68
C PRO A 54 -17.80 7.74 0.13
N TYR A 55 -17.00 6.89 0.79
CA TYR A 55 -15.68 6.51 0.29
C TYR A 55 -15.77 5.88 -1.10
N GLY A 56 -14.78 6.18 -1.94
CA GLY A 56 -14.69 5.65 -3.29
C GLY A 56 -15.72 6.22 -4.29
N ILE A 57 -16.48 7.27 -3.96
CA ILE A 57 -17.44 7.90 -4.89
C ILE A 57 -16.80 8.38 -6.21
N ASP A 58 -15.54 8.80 -6.16
CA ASP A 58 -14.74 9.27 -7.31
C ASP A 58 -13.72 8.20 -7.79
N PHE A 59 -13.75 6.99 -7.23
CA PHE A 59 -12.89 5.88 -7.64
C PHE A 59 -13.64 4.95 -8.60
N PRO A 60 -13.04 4.50 -9.73
CA PRO A 60 -13.74 3.69 -10.73
C PRO A 60 -14.41 2.42 -10.18
N ASP A 61 -13.75 1.74 -9.24
CA ASP A 61 -14.26 0.51 -8.60
C ASP A 61 -15.14 0.76 -7.37
N GLY A 62 -15.47 2.02 -7.07
CA GLY A 62 -16.26 2.40 -5.90
C GLY A 62 -15.48 2.28 -4.59
N ALA A 63 -16.18 1.89 -3.52
CA ALA A 63 -15.63 1.85 -2.16
C ALA A 63 -14.69 0.64 -1.96
N THR A 64 -13.42 0.79 -2.33
CA THR A 64 -12.43 -0.31 -2.24
C THR A 64 -11.81 -0.48 -0.85
N GLY A 65 -12.04 0.45 0.08
CA GLY A 65 -11.30 0.52 1.35
C GLY A 65 -10.24 1.62 1.43
N ARG A 66 -10.12 2.45 0.38
CA ARG A 66 -9.36 3.70 0.43
C ARG A 66 -10.10 4.73 1.29
N PHE A 67 -9.41 5.34 2.25
CA PHE A 67 -9.98 6.33 3.17
C PHE A 67 -10.10 7.73 2.51
N THR A 68 -10.64 7.76 1.30
CA THR A 68 -10.86 8.96 0.49
C THR A 68 -12.01 8.71 -0.49
N ASN A 69 -12.48 9.75 -1.17
CA ASN A 69 -13.44 9.60 -2.25
C ASN A 69 -12.86 8.90 -3.48
N GLY A 70 -11.54 9.00 -3.71
CA GLY A 70 -10.92 8.56 -4.96
C GLY A 70 -9.58 7.85 -4.75
N ARG A 71 -8.57 8.30 -5.50
CA ARG A 71 -7.19 7.82 -5.42
C ARG A 71 -6.50 8.39 -4.18
N THR A 72 -5.65 7.56 -3.55
CA THR A 72 -4.68 7.96 -2.53
C THR A 72 -3.41 8.52 -3.20
N THR A 73 -2.51 9.12 -2.42
CA THR A 73 -1.21 9.61 -2.94
C THR A 73 -0.41 8.50 -3.61
N VAL A 74 -0.39 7.29 -3.04
CA VAL A 74 0.34 6.16 -3.62
C VAL A 74 -0.27 5.63 -4.92
N ASP A 75 -1.57 5.83 -5.15
CA ASP A 75 -2.19 5.50 -6.43
C ASP A 75 -1.73 6.46 -7.53
N PHE A 76 -1.66 7.77 -7.22
CA PHE A 76 -1.09 8.75 -8.15
C PHE A 76 0.40 8.50 -8.43
N LEU A 77 1.16 8.09 -7.40
CA LEU A 77 2.56 7.69 -7.59
C LEU A 77 2.69 6.44 -8.48
N ALA A 78 1.84 5.44 -8.31
CA ALA A 78 1.85 4.24 -9.16
C ALA A 78 1.57 4.59 -10.63
N GLU A 79 0.57 5.43 -10.89
CA GLU A 79 0.29 5.93 -12.25
C GLU A 79 1.47 6.72 -12.82
N HIS A 80 2.08 7.60 -12.02
CA HIS A 80 3.25 8.37 -12.45
C HIS A 80 4.46 7.46 -12.77
N LEU A 81 4.63 6.38 -12.02
CA LEU A 81 5.64 5.35 -12.28
C LEU A 81 5.29 4.46 -13.48
N GLY A 82 4.13 4.63 -14.11
CA GLY A 82 3.74 3.90 -15.32
C GLY A 82 3.05 2.56 -15.06
N PHE A 83 2.57 2.28 -13.84
CA PHE A 83 1.76 1.09 -13.58
C PHE A 83 0.34 1.27 -14.15
N ASP A 84 -0.12 0.32 -14.96
CA ASP A 84 -1.47 0.33 -15.55
C ASP A 84 -2.60 0.29 -14.51
N ASN A 85 -2.32 -0.28 -13.34
CA ASN A 85 -3.30 -0.49 -12.28
C ASN A 85 -2.71 -0.06 -10.93
N PRO A 86 -3.56 0.37 -9.99
CA PRO A 86 -3.15 0.57 -8.61
C PRO A 86 -2.51 -0.68 -8.01
N ILE A 87 -1.51 -0.48 -7.17
CA ILE A 87 -0.82 -1.58 -6.48
C ILE A 87 -1.80 -2.33 -5.57
N PRO A 88 -1.92 -3.67 -5.70
CA PRO A 88 -2.94 -4.44 -5.01
C PRO A 88 -2.67 -4.58 -3.50
N PRO A 89 -3.72 -4.75 -2.67
CA PRO A 89 -3.54 -5.03 -1.26
C PRO A 89 -2.97 -6.44 -1.05
N PHE A 90 -2.14 -6.62 -0.03
CA PHE A 90 -1.53 -7.91 0.34
C PHE A 90 -2.56 -9.04 0.47
N THR A 91 -3.76 -8.71 0.97
CA THR A 91 -4.86 -9.67 1.19
C THR A 91 -5.43 -10.31 -0.08
N THR A 92 -5.31 -9.65 -1.24
CA THR A 92 -5.89 -10.16 -2.50
C THR A 92 -4.85 -10.40 -3.59
N ALA A 93 -3.61 -9.93 -3.41
CA ALA A 93 -2.56 -10.08 -4.40
C ALA A 93 -2.13 -11.53 -4.62
N LYS A 94 -2.05 -11.93 -5.90
CA LYS A 94 -1.75 -13.29 -6.35
C LYS A 94 -1.02 -13.25 -7.70
N GLY A 95 -0.37 -14.36 -8.04
CA GLY A 95 0.24 -14.56 -9.37
C GLY A 95 1.36 -13.57 -9.67
N GLU A 96 1.44 -13.14 -10.93
CA GLU A 96 2.46 -12.21 -11.43
C GLU A 96 2.36 -10.81 -10.84
N LYS A 97 1.18 -10.40 -10.34
CA LYS A 97 1.01 -9.08 -9.69
C LYS A 97 1.91 -8.90 -8.47
N ILE A 98 2.33 -10.01 -7.84
CA ILE A 98 3.28 -9.95 -6.72
C ILE A 98 4.63 -9.37 -7.17
N LEU A 99 5.04 -9.61 -8.41
CA LEU A 99 6.29 -9.08 -8.96
C LEU A 99 6.23 -7.58 -9.21
N GLN A 100 5.04 -7.00 -9.36
CA GLN A 100 4.81 -5.56 -9.59
C GLN A 100 4.74 -4.75 -8.29
N GLY A 101 4.77 -5.43 -7.13
CA GLY A 101 4.71 -4.79 -5.83
C GLY A 101 3.37 -4.97 -5.13
N ILE A 102 3.35 -4.63 -3.84
CA ILE A 102 2.22 -4.88 -2.94
C ILE A 102 2.04 -3.70 -2.00
N ASN A 103 0.77 -3.40 -1.70
CA ASN A 103 0.39 -2.47 -0.66
C ASN A 103 0.05 -3.21 0.63
N TYR A 104 0.84 -2.97 1.68
CA TYR A 104 0.71 -3.54 3.03
C TYR A 104 0.01 -2.60 4.01
N ALA A 105 -0.30 -1.36 3.61
CA ALA A 105 -0.86 -0.35 4.48
C ALA A 105 -2.21 -0.78 5.07
N SER A 106 -2.49 -0.35 6.29
CA SER A 106 -3.68 -0.78 7.05
C SER A 106 -4.25 0.36 7.87
N GLY A 107 -5.55 0.65 7.70
CA GLY A 107 -6.24 1.66 8.52
C GLY A 107 -6.05 1.46 10.02
N SER A 108 -5.88 2.55 10.76
CA SER A 108 -5.55 2.63 12.20
C SER A 108 -4.19 2.09 12.64
N ALA A 109 -3.37 1.55 11.72
CA ALA A 109 -2.06 1.01 12.07
C ALA A 109 -1.08 2.11 12.49
N GLY A 110 -0.20 1.77 13.42
CA GLY A 110 0.95 2.58 13.81
C GLY A 110 2.27 1.84 13.62
N ILE A 111 3.34 2.51 14.03
CA ILE A 111 4.68 1.95 14.18
C ILE A 111 4.66 0.89 15.28
N LEU A 112 3.94 1.16 16.38
CA LEU A 112 3.80 0.27 17.52
C LEU A 112 2.68 -0.76 17.29
N ASP A 113 2.86 -1.94 17.85
CA ASP A 113 1.99 -3.09 17.58
C ASP A 113 0.60 -2.93 18.24
N GLU A 114 0.51 -2.17 19.34
CA GLU A 114 -0.72 -1.90 20.10
C GLU A 114 -1.55 -0.71 19.57
N THR A 115 -0.95 0.14 18.74
CA THR A 115 -1.62 1.34 18.21
C THR A 115 -2.89 0.98 17.45
N GLY A 116 -3.99 1.68 17.75
CA GLY A 116 -5.28 1.51 17.05
C GLY A 116 -6.08 0.25 17.39
N LYS A 117 -5.59 -0.65 18.27
CA LYS A 117 -6.29 -1.89 18.64
C LYS A 117 -7.68 -1.71 19.28
N HIS A 118 -7.97 -0.56 19.87
CA HIS A 118 -9.31 -0.25 20.38
C HIS A 118 -10.39 -0.22 19.27
N LEU A 119 -9.99 -0.06 18.00
CA LEU A 119 -10.88 -0.15 16.84
C LEU A 119 -11.03 -1.59 16.31
N GLY A 120 -10.28 -2.56 16.85
CA GLY A 120 -10.22 -3.94 16.39
C GLY A 120 -8.86 -4.31 15.80
N HIS A 121 -8.82 -5.28 14.89
CA HIS A 121 -7.58 -5.71 14.26
C HIS A 121 -7.07 -4.67 13.26
N ASN A 122 -5.75 -4.57 13.15
CA ASN A 122 -5.03 -3.83 12.12
C ASN A 122 -3.68 -4.51 11.87
N VAL A 123 -3.00 -4.12 10.79
CA VAL A 123 -1.67 -4.63 10.42
C VAL A 123 -0.64 -3.56 10.78
N ALA A 124 -0.11 -3.60 12.01
CA ALA A 124 0.93 -2.68 12.48
C ALA A 124 2.22 -2.81 11.65
N LEU A 125 3.10 -1.80 11.67
CA LEU A 125 4.30 -1.76 10.82
C LEU A 125 5.14 -3.04 10.92
N GLY A 126 5.32 -3.58 12.12
CA GLY A 126 6.03 -4.85 12.31
C GLY A 126 5.42 -6.01 11.51
N THR A 127 4.09 -6.14 11.52
CA THR A 127 3.37 -7.14 10.72
C THR A 127 3.41 -6.82 9.22
N GLN A 128 3.42 -5.54 8.82
CA GLN A 128 3.59 -5.17 7.42
C GLN A 128 4.96 -5.61 6.89
N VAL A 129 6.03 -5.46 7.69
CA VAL A 129 7.36 -5.98 7.37
C VAL A 129 7.35 -7.51 7.25
N GLN A 130 6.68 -8.22 8.14
CA GLN A 130 6.52 -9.68 8.02
C GLN A 130 5.78 -10.10 6.74
N ASN A 131 4.70 -9.39 6.38
CA ASN A 131 3.98 -9.61 5.12
C ASN A 131 4.88 -9.35 3.90
N HIS A 132 5.78 -8.38 4.00
CA HIS A 132 6.78 -8.13 2.98
C HIS A 132 7.79 -9.28 2.86
N GLN A 133 8.30 -9.81 3.97
CA GLN A 133 9.20 -10.98 3.95
C GLN A 133 8.54 -12.20 3.29
N ILE A 134 7.25 -12.44 3.55
CA ILE A 134 6.46 -13.47 2.84
C ILE A 134 6.44 -13.19 1.33
N THR A 135 6.30 -11.92 0.94
CA THR A 135 6.32 -11.49 -0.46
C THR A 135 7.67 -11.71 -1.11
N LEU A 136 8.78 -11.42 -0.41
CA LEU A 136 10.14 -11.70 -0.90
C LEU A 136 10.34 -13.18 -1.21
N SER A 137 9.93 -14.08 -0.31
CA SER A 137 10.01 -15.53 -0.58
C SER A 137 9.17 -15.95 -1.80
N ARG A 138 8.03 -15.32 -2.03
CA ARG A 138 7.18 -15.57 -3.22
C ARG A 138 7.79 -15.05 -4.51
N ILE A 139 8.58 -13.98 -4.45
CA ILE A 139 9.33 -13.42 -5.57
C ILE A 139 10.50 -14.33 -5.91
N VAL A 140 11.29 -14.74 -4.92
CA VAL A 140 12.38 -15.72 -5.09
C VAL A 140 11.87 -17.00 -5.76
N ALA A 141 10.78 -17.56 -5.24
CA ALA A 141 10.18 -18.77 -5.81
C ALA A 141 9.70 -18.61 -7.27
N ARG A 142 9.39 -17.38 -7.70
CA ARG A 142 8.94 -17.08 -9.07
C ARG A 142 10.10 -16.80 -10.02
N LYS A 143 11.10 -16.08 -9.55
CA LYS A 143 12.31 -15.77 -10.34
C LYS A 143 13.19 -17.00 -10.52
N GLY A 144 13.07 -17.99 -9.62
CA GLY A 144 13.73 -19.30 -9.73
C GLY A 144 15.02 -19.39 -8.92
N ASP A 145 15.67 -18.26 -8.66
CA ASP A 145 16.90 -18.17 -7.89
C ASP A 145 16.98 -16.83 -7.13
N ASN A 146 17.90 -16.76 -6.16
CA ASN A 146 18.09 -15.59 -5.31
C ASN A 146 18.75 -14.41 -6.03
N GLU A 147 19.59 -14.67 -7.04
CA GLU A 147 20.35 -13.64 -7.75
C GLU A 147 19.40 -12.79 -8.61
N THR A 148 18.61 -13.44 -9.47
CA THR A 148 17.59 -12.80 -10.30
C THR A 148 16.53 -12.11 -9.44
N ALA A 149 16.18 -12.68 -8.29
CA ALA A 149 15.25 -12.04 -7.34
C ALA A 149 15.85 -10.78 -6.73
N ALA A 150 17.11 -10.82 -6.30
CA ALA A 150 17.80 -9.66 -5.76
C ALA A 150 17.95 -8.54 -6.80
N GLU A 151 18.31 -8.87 -8.05
CA GLU A 151 18.35 -7.91 -9.16
C GLU A 151 17.01 -7.22 -9.38
N HIS A 152 15.91 -7.99 -9.38
CA HIS A 152 14.55 -7.44 -9.50
C HIS A 152 14.22 -6.51 -8.32
N LEU A 153 14.48 -6.94 -7.08
CA LEU A 153 14.15 -6.20 -5.87
C LEU A 153 14.98 -4.91 -5.71
N ASN A 154 16.24 -4.93 -6.15
CA ASN A 154 17.15 -3.76 -6.08
C ASN A 154 16.71 -2.62 -7.01
N ALA A 155 15.93 -2.92 -8.06
CA ALA A 155 15.36 -1.91 -8.95
C ALA A 155 14.00 -1.36 -8.48
N CYS A 156 13.43 -1.91 -7.40
CA CYS A 156 12.11 -1.52 -6.92
C CYS A 156 12.10 -0.27 -6.05
N VAL A 157 10.93 0.36 -5.94
CA VAL A 157 10.67 1.51 -5.07
C VAL A 157 9.90 1.08 -3.83
N TYR A 158 10.26 1.67 -2.70
CA TYR A 158 9.62 1.47 -1.40
C TYR A 158 9.08 2.80 -0.89
N TYR A 159 7.79 2.84 -0.56
CA TYR A 159 7.14 3.99 0.07
C TYR A 159 6.66 3.60 1.46
N MET A 160 6.99 4.41 2.45
CA MET A 160 6.58 4.19 3.84
C MET A 160 6.12 5.51 4.46
N ALA A 161 4.85 5.55 4.87
CA ALA A 161 4.28 6.69 5.60
C ALA A 161 3.32 6.18 6.68
N ILE A 162 3.78 6.26 7.93
CA ILE A 162 3.09 5.79 9.14
C ILE A 162 3.60 6.57 10.36
N GLY A 163 2.84 6.59 11.46
CA GLY A 163 3.24 7.24 12.71
C GLY A 163 2.16 8.15 13.30
N SER A 164 1.26 8.65 12.45
CA SER A 164 0.17 9.56 12.87
C SER A 164 -0.74 8.93 13.93
N ASN A 165 -1.06 7.64 13.75
CA ASN A 165 -1.90 6.88 14.67
C ASN A 165 -1.22 6.59 16.02
N ASP A 166 0.11 6.55 16.10
CA ASP A 166 0.80 6.36 17.38
C ASP A 166 0.54 7.55 18.32
N TYR A 167 0.23 8.72 17.76
CA TYR A 167 -0.29 9.84 18.54
C TYR A 167 -1.82 9.82 18.67
N LEU A 168 -2.55 9.77 17.55
CA LEU A 168 -4.01 9.93 17.54
C LEU A 168 -4.78 8.76 18.17
N ASN A 169 -4.30 7.54 17.93
CA ASN A 169 -4.93 6.27 18.28
C ASN A 169 -4.10 5.48 19.30
N ASN A 170 -3.26 6.19 20.06
CA ASN A 170 -2.46 5.65 21.16
C ASN A 170 -2.11 6.76 22.18
N TYR A 171 -1.08 7.58 21.95
CA TYR A 171 -0.57 8.53 22.96
C TYR A 171 -1.62 9.50 23.52
N PHE A 172 -2.43 10.13 22.67
CA PHE A 172 -3.45 11.09 23.08
C PHE A 172 -4.79 10.45 23.44
N LEU A 173 -4.82 9.14 23.71
CA LEU A 173 -6.04 8.39 24.01
C LEU A 173 -5.92 7.62 25.34
N PRO A 174 -5.84 8.33 26.49
CA PRO A 174 -5.50 7.74 27.79
C PRO A 174 -6.58 6.78 28.35
N ASP A 175 -7.82 6.86 27.87
CA ASP A 175 -8.89 5.93 28.25
C ASP A 175 -8.65 4.51 27.70
N HIS A 176 -7.81 4.39 26.67
CA HIS A 176 -7.49 3.13 26.01
C HIS A 176 -6.02 2.71 26.18
N TYR A 177 -5.10 3.67 26.39
CA TYR A 177 -3.65 3.42 26.40
C TYR A 177 -2.98 4.13 27.57
N LYS A 178 -1.91 3.54 28.10
CA LYS A 178 -1.14 4.13 29.22
C LYS A 178 0.05 4.98 28.77
N THR A 179 0.27 5.07 27.47
CA THR A 179 1.48 5.64 26.86
C THR A 179 1.79 7.05 27.33
N SER A 180 0.78 7.94 27.44
CA SER A 180 0.98 9.30 27.98
C SER A 180 1.32 9.36 29.47
N ASN A 181 1.04 8.29 30.22
CA ASN A 181 1.43 8.16 31.63
C ASN A 181 2.85 7.59 31.77
N GLU A 182 3.35 6.92 30.74
CA GLU A 182 4.66 6.24 30.74
C GLU A 182 5.75 7.06 30.05
N PHE A 183 5.39 7.92 29.11
CA PHE A 183 6.32 8.74 28.33
C PHE A 183 5.89 10.21 28.30
N SER A 184 6.86 11.12 28.45
CA SER A 184 6.73 12.47 27.89
C SER A 184 6.63 12.43 26.36
N VAL A 185 6.21 13.52 25.75
CA VAL A 185 6.05 13.59 24.28
C VAL A 185 7.39 13.37 23.58
N GLU A 186 8.48 13.93 24.12
CA GLU A 186 9.83 13.80 23.58
C GLU A 186 10.39 12.37 23.72
N GLU A 187 10.14 11.72 24.86
CA GLU A 187 10.53 10.31 25.06
C GLU A 187 9.75 9.39 24.13
N PHE A 188 8.45 9.65 23.93
CA PHE A 188 7.63 8.88 23.01
C PHE A 188 8.07 9.06 21.55
N ALA A 189 8.36 10.29 21.12
CA ALA A 189 8.90 10.55 19.79
C ALA A 189 10.22 9.80 19.56
N THR A 190 11.10 9.80 20.56
CA THR A 190 12.37 9.06 20.54
C THR A 190 12.14 7.55 20.42
N HIS A 191 11.19 7.02 21.19
CA HIS A 191 10.79 5.62 21.12
C HIS A 191 10.29 5.25 19.71
N LEU A 192 9.38 6.04 19.14
CA LEU A 192 8.85 5.82 17.80
C LEU A 192 9.93 5.84 16.72
N VAL A 193 10.86 6.80 16.76
CA VAL A 193 11.98 6.88 15.80
C VAL A 193 12.87 5.64 15.91
N SER A 194 13.20 5.20 17.13
CA SER A 194 13.99 3.98 17.35
C SER A 194 13.30 2.76 16.78
N THR A 195 12.03 2.55 17.13
CA THR A 195 11.25 1.39 16.66
C THR A 195 11.06 1.40 15.15
N TYR A 196 10.78 2.57 14.56
CA TYR A 196 10.69 2.74 13.10
C TYR A 196 12.00 2.36 12.41
N GLY A 197 13.13 2.82 12.95
CA GLY A 197 14.47 2.45 12.45
C GLY A 197 14.76 0.95 12.54
N ASP A 198 14.33 0.30 13.62
CA ASP A 198 14.43 -1.16 13.75
C ASP A 198 13.58 -1.90 12.70
N ARG A 199 12.35 -1.43 12.44
CA ARG A 199 11.47 -2.02 11.41
C ARG A 199 12.07 -1.89 10.00
N ILE A 200 12.64 -0.73 9.66
CA ILE A 200 13.32 -0.53 8.37
C ILE A 200 14.54 -1.45 8.24
N ARG A 201 15.38 -1.54 9.28
CA ARG A 201 16.55 -2.43 9.27
C ARG A 201 16.14 -3.90 9.08
N SER A 202 15.03 -4.32 9.70
CA SER A 202 14.48 -5.68 9.51
C SER A 202 13.94 -5.93 8.09
N MET A 203 13.59 -4.88 7.34
CA MET A 203 13.12 -5.01 5.96
C MET A 203 14.30 -5.19 4.99
N VAL A 204 15.39 -4.44 5.19
CA VAL A 204 16.55 -4.42 4.28
C VAL A 204 17.51 -5.60 4.50
N ASN A 205 17.58 -6.17 5.71
CA ASN A 205 18.49 -7.28 6.04
C ASN A 205 17.90 -8.68 5.72
N THR A 206 16.98 -8.78 4.75
CA THR A 206 16.33 -10.04 4.34
C THR A 206 16.87 -10.51 3.00
#